data_AF-A0A8T1R3Q6-F1
#
_entry.id   AF-A0A8T1R3Q6-F1
#
_cell.length_a   1.000
_cell.length_b   1.000
_cell.length_c   1.000
_cell.angle_alpha   90.00
_cell.angle_beta   90.00
_cell.angle_gamma   90.00
#
_symmetry.space_group_name_H-M   'P 1'
#
loop_
_entity.id
_entity.type
_entity.pdbx_description
1 polymer ?
#
loop_
_entity_poly.entity_id
_entity_poly.type
_entity_poly.pdbx_seq_one_letter_code
_entity_poly.pdbx_strand_id
1 'polypeptide(L)'
;MGCYRTPPMTLNDSPPLPPNEPIGVRKSVRGANFTPKEDKLLVSAWLNCSLDAVQGTDQKHSQLWEKIFEYFQQYKETTNEWTIKSLIHRWSVIQKATNKFFFYLETENGIENEVIELDRPMGRKAEKGNRKAQGRQVEENFQLRKMKYTLLEELCAQEKEFYRLKAEKMEYDKEKESIKLRLEDERLRLEAEMLRIEAEKEQSKIHQEDKRLRLEAEKVKLEKKESDQRIMMMDVSVMPEMQWLYFQQLQREIIMRRSNARDLD
;
A
#
# COMPACT_ATOMS: atom_id res chain seq x y z
N MET A 1 -69.69 -73.61 38.82
CA MET A 1 -68.99 -74.87 38.50
C MET A 1 -68.19 -74.65 37.22
N GLY A 2 -66.94 -75.04 37.05
CA GLY A 2 -65.72 -74.82 37.85
C GLY A 2 -64.79 -73.89 37.03
N CYS A 3 -63.74 -73.29 37.59
CA CYS A 3 -62.36 -73.82 37.65
C CYS A 3 -61.91 -74.37 36.27
N TYR A 4 -60.74 -74.04 35.71
CA TYR A 4 -59.42 -74.28 36.28
C TYR A 4 -58.36 -73.27 35.79
N ARG A 5 -57.40 -73.05 36.68
CA ARG A 5 -56.20 -72.21 36.58
C ARG A 5 -55.00 -73.12 36.25
N THR A 6 -54.07 -72.71 35.38
CA THR A 6 -52.65 -73.17 35.28
C THR A 6 -51.87 -72.23 34.31
N PRO A 7 -50.51 -72.20 34.28
CA PRO A 7 -49.68 -71.16 34.92
C PRO A 7 -48.79 -70.39 33.91
N PRO A 8 -47.98 -69.40 34.33
CA PRO A 8 -47.15 -68.59 33.43
C PRO A 8 -45.72 -69.17 33.26
N MET A 9 -45.10 -68.94 32.10
CA MET A 9 -43.65 -68.80 31.80
C MET A 9 -43.42 -69.10 30.30
N THR A 10 -43.12 -68.08 29.49
CA THR A 10 -41.79 -67.71 28.94
C THR A 10 -41.34 -68.45 27.68
N LEU A 11 -40.74 -67.64 26.80
CA LEU A 11 -39.71 -67.94 25.80
C LEU A 11 -40.12 -68.69 24.52
N ASN A 12 -39.91 -67.97 23.40
CA ASN A 12 -39.44 -68.41 22.09
C ASN A 12 -40.08 -69.62 21.40
N ASP A 13 -40.58 -69.40 20.18
CA ASP A 13 -39.92 -69.94 18.98
C ASP A 13 -40.61 -69.51 17.67
N SER A 14 -39.84 -68.87 16.77
CA SER A 14 -39.81 -69.09 15.29
C SER A 14 -39.09 -67.92 14.58
N PRO A 15 -38.46 -68.11 13.39
CA PRO A 15 -37.27 -68.91 13.07
C PRO A 15 -36.23 -68.02 12.26
N PRO A 16 -35.09 -68.54 11.74
CA PRO A 16 -33.81 -67.82 11.70
C PRO A 16 -33.58 -66.88 10.50
N LEU A 17 -32.70 -65.89 10.74
CA LEU A 17 -32.17 -64.93 9.78
C LEU A 17 -31.18 -65.57 8.77
N PRO A 18 -31.13 -65.08 7.51
CA PRO A 18 -29.99 -65.32 6.63
C PRO A 18 -28.75 -64.48 7.02
N PRO A 19 -27.54 -64.86 6.58
CA PRO A 19 -26.28 -64.57 7.27
C PRO A 19 -25.79 -63.12 7.18
N ASN A 20 -25.28 -62.62 8.31
CA ASN A 20 -24.51 -61.38 8.45
C ASN A 20 -23.26 -61.35 7.55
N GLU A 21 -23.16 -60.38 6.65
CA GLU A 21 -21.87 -59.83 6.23
C GLU A 21 -21.37 -58.82 7.29
N PRO A 22 -20.08 -58.83 7.65
CA PRO A 22 -19.57 -58.01 8.74
C PRO A 22 -19.19 -56.57 8.31
N ILE A 23 -19.67 -55.63 9.12
CA ILE A 23 -19.00 -54.41 9.62
C ILE A 23 -18.52 -53.37 8.60
N GLY A 24 -19.10 -52.18 8.74
CA GLY A 24 -18.46 -50.92 8.41
C GLY A 24 -18.87 -49.81 9.38
N VAL A 25 -18.59 -49.95 10.68
CA VAL A 25 -18.56 -48.78 11.58
C VAL A 25 -17.54 -47.83 10.97
N ARG A 26 -18.00 -46.73 10.35
CA ARG A 26 -17.10 -45.67 9.89
C ARG A 26 -16.45 -45.08 11.13
N LYS A 27 -15.26 -45.60 11.46
CA LYS A 27 -14.36 -44.97 12.42
C LYS A 27 -14.19 -43.54 11.96
N SER A 28 -14.43 -42.58 12.85
CA SER A 28 -14.06 -41.18 12.63
C SER A 28 -12.61 -41.16 12.17
N VAL A 29 -12.41 -40.87 10.88
CA VAL A 29 -11.07 -40.77 10.30
C VAL A 29 -10.47 -39.53 10.95
N ARG A 30 -9.44 -39.73 11.78
CA ARG A 30 -8.69 -38.62 12.37
C ARG A 30 -8.24 -37.71 11.23
N GLY A 31 -8.54 -36.40 11.35
CA GLY A 31 -8.10 -35.41 10.38
C GLY A 31 -6.58 -35.40 10.23
N ALA A 32 -6.09 -34.87 9.10
CA ALA A 32 -4.66 -34.72 8.87
C ALA A 32 -4.00 -33.93 10.02
N ASN A 33 -2.76 -34.30 10.36
CA ASN A 33 -1.98 -33.56 11.36
C ASN A 33 -1.33 -32.34 10.70
N PHE A 34 -1.19 -31.25 11.46
CA PHE A 34 -0.40 -30.11 11.04
C PHE A 34 1.07 -30.50 10.90
N THR A 35 1.66 -30.10 9.78
CA THR A 35 3.08 -30.28 9.48
C THR A 35 3.92 -29.12 10.02
N PRO A 36 5.23 -29.30 10.23
CA PRO A 36 6.11 -28.19 10.62
C PRO A 36 6.12 -27.03 9.62
N LYS A 37 5.87 -27.29 8.33
CA LYS A 37 5.73 -26.25 7.31
C LYS A 37 4.46 -25.44 7.52
N GLU A 38 3.33 -26.11 7.78
CA GLU A 38 2.06 -25.44 8.10
C GLU A 38 2.15 -24.67 9.41
N ASP A 39 2.87 -25.17 10.43
CA ASP A 39 3.12 -24.42 11.66
C ASP A 39 3.89 -23.13 11.41
N LYS A 40 4.97 -23.19 10.60
CA LYS A 40 5.72 -22.00 10.20
C LYS A 40 4.85 -21.01 9.46
N LEU A 41 4.02 -21.47 8.53
CA LEU A 41 3.08 -20.63 7.79
C LEU A 41 2.06 -19.98 8.73
N LEU A 42 1.52 -20.72 9.69
CA LEU A 42 0.58 -20.20 10.68
C LEU A 42 1.22 -19.11 11.57
N VAL A 43 2.48 -19.31 11.97
CA VAL A 43 3.24 -18.29 12.72
C VAL A 43 3.48 -17.05 11.85
N SER A 44 3.87 -17.23 10.59
CA SER A 44 4.04 -16.12 9.65
C SER A 44 2.73 -15.35 9.43
N ALA A 45 1.61 -16.04 9.24
CA ALA A 45 0.29 -15.43 9.10
C ALA A 45 -0.07 -14.61 10.34
N TRP A 46 0.13 -15.19 11.54
CA TRP A 46 -0.10 -14.49 12.80
C TRP A 46 0.74 -13.22 12.93
N LEU A 47 2.05 -13.28 12.67
CA LEU A 47 2.95 -12.12 12.79
C LEU A 47 2.58 -11.00 11.81
N ASN A 48 2.25 -11.35 10.56
CA ASN A 48 1.84 -10.36 9.56
C ASN A 48 0.52 -9.68 9.93
N CYS A 49 -0.45 -10.42 10.47
CA CYS A 49 -1.76 -9.87 10.80
C CYS A 49 -1.82 -9.18 12.17
N SER A 50 -1.03 -9.62 13.16
CA SER A 50 -1.07 -9.10 14.54
C SER A 50 -0.17 -7.88 14.78
N LEU A 51 0.85 -7.66 13.94
CA LEU A 51 1.79 -6.53 14.04
C LEU A 51 1.46 -5.37 13.08
N ASP A 52 0.40 -5.50 12.27
CA ASP A 52 0.00 -4.45 11.33
C ASP A 52 -0.68 -3.29 12.07
N ALA A 53 0.11 -2.24 12.34
CA ALA A 53 -0.34 -1.01 12.98
C ALA A 53 -1.31 -0.17 12.12
N VAL A 54 -1.47 -0.49 10.83
CA VAL A 54 -2.39 0.23 9.92
C VAL A 54 -3.85 -0.14 10.21
N GLN A 55 -4.11 -1.25 10.89
CA GLN A 55 -5.44 -1.76 11.16
C GLN A 55 -5.81 -1.54 12.64
N GLY A 56 -6.07 -0.27 12.95
CA GLY A 56 -6.62 0.33 14.18
C GLY A 56 -6.96 -0.55 15.39
N THR A 57 -6.56 -0.03 16.55
CA THR A 57 -7.04 -0.35 17.90
C THR A 57 -8.53 -0.76 17.89
N ASP A 58 -8.81 -1.97 18.39
CA ASP A 58 -10.13 -2.64 18.52
C ASP A 58 -10.53 -3.68 17.42
N GLN A 59 -9.58 -4.45 16.89
CA GLN A 59 -9.91 -5.64 16.10
C GLN A 59 -10.60 -6.71 16.98
N LYS A 60 -11.83 -7.09 16.62
CA LYS A 60 -12.50 -8.23 17.27
C LYS A 60 -11.75 -9.51 16.94
N HIS A 61 -11.58 -10.40 17.93
CA HIS A 61 -10.87 -11.68 17.79
C HIS A 61 -11.28 -12.46 16.52
N SER A 62 -12.55 -12.46 16.14
CA SER A 62 -13.03 -13.12 14.92
C SER A 62 -12.43 -12.55 13.63
N GLN A 63 -12.36 -11.22 13.50
CA GLN A 63 -11.86 -10.53 12.30
C GLN A 63 -10.36 -10.77 12.10
N LEU A 64 -9.60 -10.81 13.19
CA LEU A 64 -8.18 -11.15 13.15
C LEU A 64 -7.98 -12.56 12.60
N TRP A 65 -8.74 -13.54 13.11
CA TRP A 65 -8.64 -14.93 12.69
C TRP A 65 -9.15 -15.18 11.27
N GLU A 66 -10.09 -14.38 10.77
CA GLU A 66 -10.49 -14.39 9.36
C GLU A 66 -9.31 -13.97 8.46
N LYS A 67 -8.64 -12.85 8.77
CA LYS A 67 -7.45 -12.40 8.01
C LYS A 67 -6.31 -13.41 8.04
N ILE A 68 -6.03 -13.99 9.21
CA ILE A 68 -5.00 -15.03 9.36
C ILE A 68 -5.34 -16.26 8.53
N PHE A 69 -6.62 -16.64 8.51
CA PHE A 69 -7.08 -17.77 7.74
C PHE A 69 -6.96 -17.51 6.24
N GLU A 70 -7.35 -16.33 5.76
CA GLU A 70 -7.17 -15.92 4.36
C GLU A 70 -5.70 -15.99 3.94
N TYR A 71 -4.81 -15.39 4.75
CA TYR A 71 -3.36 -15.48 4.52
C TYR A 71 -2.89 -16.94 4.47
N PHE A 72 -3.30 -17.76 5.44
CA PHE A 72 -2.92 -19.16 5.49
C PHE A 72 -3.40 -19.94 4.26
N GLN A 73 -4.63 -19.71 3.79
CA GLN A 73 -5.16 -20.38 2.59
C GLN A 73 -4.45 -19.94 1.32
N GLN A 74 -4.04 -18.67 1.23
CA GLN A 74 -3.35 -18.13 0.05
C GLN A 74 -1.98 -18.79 -0.18
N TYR A 75 -1.26 -19.08 0.92
CA TYR A 75 0.13 -19.54 0.85
C TYR A 75 0.32 -21.01 1.23
N LYS A 76 -0.76 -21.74 1.57
CA LYS A 76 -0.63 -23.18 1.84
C LYS A 76 -0.27 -23.93 0.55
N GLU A 77 0.65 -24.87 0.68
CA GLU A 77 1.04 -25.78 -0.42
C GLU A 77 0.25 -27.10 -0.38
N THR A 78 -0.52 -27.34 0.68
CA THR A 78 -1.24 -28.60 0.91
C THR A 78 -2.69 -28.52 0.42
N THR A 79 -3.20 -29.65 -0.08
CA THR A 79 -4.61 -29.80 -0.46
C THR A 79 -5.53 -30.03 0.74
N ASN A 80 -4.97 -30.07 1.96
CA ASN A 80 -5.74 -30.26 3.18
C ASN A 80 -6.70 -29.09 3.42
N GLU A 81 -7.91 -29.43 3.82
CA GLU A 81 -8.91 -28.46 4.26
C GLU A 81 -8.72 -28.18 5.74
N TRP A 82 -8.46 -26.91 6.04
CA TRP A 82 -8.35 -26.41 7.40
C TRP A 82 -9.50 -25.45 7.66
N THR A 83 -9.94 -25.39 8.92
CA THR A 83 -10.95 -24.43 9.37
C THR A 83 -10.32 -23.41 10.30
N ILE A 84 -10.90 -22.22 10.40
CA ILE A 84 -10.47 -21.19 11.37
C ILE A 84 -10.32 -21.79 12.78
N LYS A 85 -11.26 -22.64 13.21
CA LYS A 85 -11.22 -23.32 14.51
C LYS A 85 -10.00 -24.22 14.68
N SER A 86 -9.62 -24.97 13.65
CA SER A 86 -8.42 -25.82 13.70
C SER A 86 -7.12 -25.00 13.77
N LEU A 87 -7.06 -23.86 13.07
CA LEU A 87 -5.92 -22.93 13.14
C LEU A 87 -5.79 -22.33 14.54
N ILE A 88 -6.90 -21.85 15.13
CA ILE A 88 -6.93 -21.32 16.50
C ILE A 88 -6.40 -22.37 17.49
N HIS A 89 -6.90 -23.61 17.38
CA HIS A 89 -6.47 -24.67 18.27
C HIS A 89 -4.98 -24.98 18.10
N ARG A 90 -4.50 -25.09 16.86
CA ARG A 90 -3.08 -25.34 16.58
C ARG A 90 -2.20 -24.21 17.10
N TRP A 91 -2.60 -22.96 16.89
CA TRP A 91 -1.91 -21.80 17.42
C TRP A 91 -1.81 -21.81 18.94
N SER A 92 -2.88 -22.19 19.65
CA SER A 92 -2.84 -22.32 21.12
C SER A 92 -1.77 -23.31 21.59
N VAL A 93 -1.60 -24.43 20.86
CA VAL A 93 -0.55 -25.42 21.14
C VAL A 93 0.84 -24.84 20.90
N ILE A 94 1.05 -24.15 19.77
CA ILE A 94 2.32 -23.48 19.45
C ILE A 94 2.65 -22.44 20.52
N GLN A 95 1.70 -21.56 20.84
CA GLN A 95 1.88 -20.50 21.83
C GLN A 95 2.23 -21.06 23.22
N LYS A 96 1.55 -22.12 23.67
CA LYS A 96 1.87 -22.80 24.94
C LYS A 96 3.28 -23.36 24.95
N ALA A 97 3.72 -23.98 23.85
CA ALA A 97 5.08 -24.50 23.73
C ALA A 97 6.12 -23.38 23.76
N THR A 98 5.86 -22.26 23.06
CA THR A 98 6.72 -21.07 23.06
C THR A 98 6.82 -20.44 24.44
N ASN A 99 5.70 -20.26 25.14
CA ASN A 99 5.68 -19.70 26.49
C ASN A 99 6.40 -20.61 27.49
N LYS A 100 6.22 -21.93 27.38
CA LYS A 100 6.94 -22.91 28.21
C LYS A 100 8.45 -22.85 27.95
N PHE A 101 8.86 -22.74 26.68
CA PHE A 101 10.26 -22.56 26.31
C PHE A 101 10.83 -21.25 26.87
N PHE A 102 10.10 -20.15 26.74
CA PHE A 102 10.47 -18.86 27.31
C PHE A 102 10.61 -18.92 28.84
N PHE A 103 9.67 -19.58 29.54
CA PHE A 103 9.75 -19.77 30.98
C PHE A 103 10.97 -20.58 31.42
N TYR A 104 11.33 -21.65 30.69
CA TYR A 104 12.59 -22.39 30.97
C TYR A 104 13.82 -21.52 30.72
N LEU A 105 13.81 -20.70 29.67
CA LEU A 105 14.88 -19.74 29.42
C LEU A 105 15.01 -18.70 30.54
N GLU A 106 13.91 -18.28 31.17
CA GLU A 106 13.91 -17.33 32.28
C GLU A 106 14.27 -17.96 33.63
N THR A 107 13.79 -19.17 33.93
CA THR A 107 14.13 -19.88 35.19
C THR A 107 15.58 -20.36 35.24
N GLU A 108 16.21 -20.71 34.11
CA GLU A 108 17.66 -20.95 34.07
C GLU A 108 18.51 -19.68 34.24
N ASN A 109 17.88 -18.50 34.13
CA ASN A 109 18.47 -17.17 34.30
C ASN A 109 18.10 -16.51 35.65
N GLY A 110 17.34 -17.16 36.54
CA GLY A 110 16.87 -16.57 37.80
C GLY A 110 16.63 -17.57 38.94
N ILE A 111 17.58 -17.56 39.90
CA ILE A 111 17.51 -18.05 41.29
C ILE A 111 17.55 -19.58 41.52
N GLU A 112 18.58 -19.93 42.30
CA GLU A 112 18.69 -21.10 43.17
C GLU A 112 17.37 -21.38 43.89
N ASN A 113 16.62 -22.40 43.46
CA ASN A 113 15.67 -23.04 44.35
C ASN A 113 16.40 -24.19 45.03
N GLU A 114 16.75 -23.97 46.29
CA GLU A 114 17.06 -24.99 47.28
C GLU A 114 15.86 -25.95 47.37
N VAL A 115 15.82 -26.94 46.48
CA VAL A 115 15.03 -28.15 46.73
C VAL A 115 15.82 -28.92 47.77
N ILE A 116 15.46 -28.73 49.05
CA ILE A 116 15.81 -29.67 50.10
C ILE A 116 15.03 -30.96 49.80
N GLU A 117 15.58 -31.80 48.92
CA GLU A 117 15.16 -33.17 48.74
C GLU A 117 15.82 -33.98 49.87
N LEU A 118 15.08 -34.19 50.97
CA LEU A 118 15.44 -35.18 51.97
C LEU A 118 15.33 -36.57 51.35
N ASP A 119 16.41 -37.05 50.72
CA ASP A 119 16.54 -38.47 50.42
C ASP A 119 17.86 -39.08 50.91
N ARG A 120 17.74 -40.32 51.36
CA ARG A 120 18.73 -41.12 52.09
C ARG A 120 20.14 -41.13 51.45
N PRO A 121 21.22 -41.22 52.24
CA PRO A 121 22.57 -41.21 51.70
C PRO A 121 22.90 -42.47 50.88
N MET A 122 23.27 -42.24 49.63
CA MET A 122 23.76 -43.24 48.67
C MET A 122 25.20 -43.64 49.01
N GLY A 123 25.46 -44.95 49.00
CA GLY A 123 26.69 -45.56 49.55
C GLY A 123 28.00 -45.24 48.82
N ARG A 124 29.09 -45.22 49.60
CA ARG A 124 30.49 -44.96 49.22
C ARG A 124 31.08 -46.05 48.30
N LYS A 125 30.74 -46.05 47.00
CA LYS A 125 31.60 -46.66 45.96
C LYS A 125 31.38 -46.16 44.52
N ALA A 126 30.37 -45.33 44.24
CA ALA A 126 30.13 -44.72 42.91
C ALA A 126 30.69 -43.29 42.76
N GLU A 127 31.35 -42.76 43.80
CA GLU A 127 31.58 -41.31 43.96
C GLU A 127 32.76 -40.75 43.15
N LYS A 128 33.72 -41.59 42.73
CA LYS A 128 34.98 -41.10 42.10
C LYS A 128 34.89 -40.94 40.57
N GLY A 129 33.96 -41.63 39.90
CA GLY A 129 33.70 -41.45 38.47
C GLY A 129 32.82 -40.24 38.17
N ASN A 130 31.84 -39.99 39.04
CA ASN A 130 30.83 -38.94 38.84
C ASN A 130 31.41 -37.52 38.95
N ARG A 131 32.37 -37.27 39.86
CA ARG A 131 32.99 -35.94 40.05
C ARG A 131 33.78 -35.45 38.83
N LYS A 132 34.38 -36.34 38.03
CA LYS A 132 35.11 -35.98 36.80
C LYS A 132 34.17 -35.75 35.60
N ALA A 133 33.04 -36.44 35.56
CA ALA A 133 31.99 -36.22 34.55
C ALA A 133 31.22 -34.91 34.84
N GLN A 134 30.87 -34.65 36.11
CA GLN A 134 30.27 -33.39 36.54
C GLN A 134 31.17 -32.18 36.28
N GLY A 135 32.47 -32.24 36.59
CA GLY A 135 33.39 -31.13 36.30
C GLY A 135 33.51 -30.80 34.80
N ARG A 136 33.48 -31.82 33.94
CA ARG A 136 33.53 -31.65 32.47
C ARG A 136 32.22 -31.09 31.91
N GLN A 137 31.09 -31.55 32.44
CA GLN A 137 29.75 -31.06 32.11
C GLN A 137 29.51 -29.62 32.61
N VAL A 138 30.07 -29.23 33.75
CA VAL A 138 30.02 -27.84 34.27
C VAL A 138 30.84 -26.90 33.39
N GLU A 139 32.04 -27.32 32.97
CA GLU A 139 32.88 -26.54 32.05
C GLU A 139 32.20 -26.39 30.67
N GLU A 140 31.66 -27.48 30.11
CA GLU A 140 30.88 -27.43 28.86
C GLU A 140 29.65 -26.51 28.97
N ASN A 141 28.94 -26.53 30.10
CA ASN A 141 27.82 -25.62 30.37
C ASN A 141 28.27 -24.15 30.50
N PHE A 142 29.43 -23.90 31.10
CA PHE A 142 30.00 -22.56 31.20
C PHE A 142 30.37 -22.02 29.81
N GLN A 143 31.02 -22.84 28.99
CA GLN A 143 31.35 -22.46 27.61
C GLN A 143 30.10 -22.26 26.75
N LEU A 144 29.07 -23.08 26.95
CA LEU A 144 27.79 -22.93 26.25
C LEU A 144 27.06 -21.65 26.68
N ARG A 145 27.08 -21.29 27.97
CA ARG A 145 26.55 -20.01 28.48
C ARG A 145 27.30 -18.83 27.86
N LYS A 146 28.63 -18.88 27.84
CA LYS A 146 29.47 -17.84 27.22
C LYS A 146 29.12 -17.64 25.74
N MET A 147 29.03 -18.74 24.98
CA MET A 147 28.59 -18.72 23.57
C MET A 147 27.17 -18.18 23.39
N LYS A 148 26.25 -18.52 24.30
CA LYS A 148 24.86 -18.02 24.26
C LYS A 148 24.81 -16.50 24.42
N TYR A 149 25.57 -15.92 25.35
CA TYR A 149 25.62 -14.47 25.55
C TYR A 149 26.22 -13.74 24.35
N THR A 150 27.32 -14.26 23.78
CA THR A 150 27.93 -13.65 22.58
C THR A 150 26.97 -13.69 21.39
N LEU A 151 26.25 -14.80 21.18
CA LEU A 151 25.23 -14.90 20.13
C LEU A 151 24.07 -13.93 20.35
N LEU A 152 23.61 -13.75 21.59
CA LEU A 152 22.55 -12.77 21.93
C LEU A 152 23.00 -11.33 21.67
N GLU A 153 24.25 -11.00 22.00
CA GLU A 153 24.85 -9.70 21.69
C GLU A 153 24.96 -9.47 20.18
N GLU A 154 25.41 -10.48 19.43
CA GLU A 154 25.49 -10.43 17.95
C GLU A 154 24.13 -10.26 17.29
N LEU A 155 23.09 -10.95 17.77
CA LEU A 155 21.72 -10.80 17.28
C LEU A 155 21.15 -9.41 17.58
N CYS A 156 21.37 -8.91 18.80
CA CYS A 156 20.99 -7.55 19.18
C CYS A 156 21.72 -6.50 18.35
N ALA A 157 23.00 -6.73 18.02
CA ALA A 157 23.75 -5.88 17.11
C ALA A 157 23.14 -5.92 15.70
N GLN A 158 22.92 -7.09 15.12
CA GLN A 158 22.30 -7.22 13.78
C GLN A 158 20.92 -6.54 13.69
N GLU A 159 20.10 -6.65 14.72
CA GLU A 159 18.80 -6.01 14.75
C GLU A 159 18.93 -4.47 14.73
N LYS A 160 19.86 -3.91 15.51
CA LYS A 160 20.16 -2.46 15.47
C LYS A 160 20.69 -2.03 14.09
N GLU A 161 21.58 -2.83 13.49
CA GLU A 161 22.09 -2.59 12.13
C GLU A 161 20.96 -2.56 11.11
N PHE A 162 20.01 -3.50 11.21
CA PHE A 162 18.84 -3.56 10.33
C PHE A 162 17.99 -2.29 10.44
N TYR A 163 17.67 -1.83 11.66
CA TYR A 163 16.91 -0.59 11.84
C TYR A 163 17.67 0.64 11.36
N ARG A 164 19.00 0.68 11.55
CA ARG A 164 19.83 1.77 11.04
C ARG A 164 19.81 1.83 9.51
N LEU A 165 20.06 0.70 8.83
CA LEU A 165 19.99 0.60 7.37
C LEU A 165 18.60 0.97 6.84
N LYS A 166 17.53 0.55 7.55
CA LYS A 166 16.16 0.91 7.20
C LYS A 166 15.91 2.42 7.32
N ALA A 167 16.44 3.07 8.35
CA ALA A 167 16.34 4.52 8.53
C ALA A 167 17.13 5.27 7.44
N GLU A 168 18.36 4.87 7.15
CA GLU A 168 19.20 5.43 6.10
C GLU A 168 18.54 5.32 4.72
N LYS A 169 17.98 4.15 4.40
CA LYS A 169 17.22 3.97 3.16
C LYS A 169 16.02 4.92 3.07
N MET A 170 15.28 5.09 4.18
CA MET A 170 14.14 6.01 4.22
C MET A 170 14.58 7.46 4.00
N GLU A 171 15.72 7.85 4.54
CA GLU A 171 16.29 9.18 4.36
C GLU A 171 16.75 9.41 2.92
N TYR A 172 17.44 8.42 2.32
CA TYR A 172 17.79 8.43 0.91
C TYR A 172 16.56 8.58 0.01
N ASP A 173 15.49 7.83 0.26
CA ASP A 173 14.26 7.90 -0.52
C ASP A 173 13.59 9.28 -0.38
N LYS A 174 13.60 9.89 0.81
CA LYS A 174 13.11 11.25 1.04
C LYS A 174 13.95 12.30 0.31
N GLU A 175 15.27 12.19 0.37
CA GLU A 175 16.17 13.13 -0.30
C GLU A 175 16.08 13.02 -1.82
N LYS A 176 15.95 11.79 -2.34
CA LYS A 176 15.67 11.56 -3.76
C LYS A 176 14.38 12.25 -4.19
N GLU A 177 13.31 12.13 -3.42
CA GLU A 177 12.04 12.78 -3.74
C GLU A 177 12.13 14.31 -3.59
N SER A 178 12.90 14.83 -2.61
CA SER A 178 13.11 16.27 -2.43
C SER A 178 13.93 16.88 -3.58
N ILE A 179 14.96 16.18 -4.07
CA ILE A 179 15.73 16.58 -5.25
C ILE A 179 14.81 16.62 -6.47
N LYS A 180 14.01 15.58 -6.68
CA LYS A 180 13.05 15.52 -7.78
C LYS A 180 12.05 16.67 -7.73
N LEU A 181 11.52 17.00 -6.55
CA LEU A 181 10.61 18.13 -6.36
C LEU A 181 11.29 19.47 -6.66
N ARG A 182 12.54 19.67 -6.24
CA ARG A 182 13.31 20.89 -6.54
C ARG A 182 13.52 21.08 -8.05
N LEU A 183 13.89 20.01 -8.75
CA LEU A 183 14.07 20.05 -10.21
C LEU A 183 12.77 20.37 -10.95
N GLU A 184 11.65 19.80 -10.48
CA GLU A 184 10.33 20.07 -11.04
C GLU A 184 9.90 21.54 -10.82
N ASP A 185 10.13 22.09 -9.63
CA ASP A 185 9.86 23.50 -9.33
C ASP A 185 10.72 24.44 -10.19
N GLU A 186 12.01 24.12 -10.37
CA GLU A 186 12.90 24.88 -11.26
C GLU A 186 12.43 24.80 -12.72
N ARG A 187 12.00 23.63 -13.20
CA ARG A 187 11.43 23.48 -14.55
C ARG A 187 10.20 24.37 -14.74
N LEU A 188 9.27 24.35 -13.77
CA LEU A 188 8.06 25.17 -13.82
C LEU A 188 8.37 26.67 -13.81
N ARG A 189 9.38 27.09 -13.04
CA ARG A 189 9.83 28.50 -13.04
C ARG A 189 10.37 28.93 -14.40
N LEU A 190 11.24 28.11 -15.00
CA LEU A 190 11.79 28.38 -16.33
C LEU A 190 10.70 28.41 -17.41
N GLU A 191 9.74 27.49 -17.34
CA GLU A 191 8.59 27.48 -18.26
C GLU A 191 7.73 28.74 -18.12
N ALA A 192 7.46 29.17 -16.89
CA ALA A 192 6.74 30.41 -16.63
C ALA A 192 7.49 31.66 -17.13
N GLU A 193 8.81 31.69 -16.99
CA GLU A 193 9.65 32.77 -17.51
C GLU A 193 9.65 32.79 -19.05
N MET A 194 9.77 31.64 -19.70
CA MET A 194 9.66 31.52 -21.15
C MET A 194 8.31 32.05 -21.66
N LEU A 195 7.21 31.70 -21.00
CA LEU A 195 5.87 32.20 -21.36
C LEU A 195 5.76 33.71 -21.22
N ARG A 196 6.37 34.31 -20.19
CA ARG A 196 6.41 35.77 -20.01
C ARG A 196 7.18 36.46 -21.13
N ILE A 197 8.35 35.94 -21.46
CA ILE A 197 9.19 36.47 -22.54
C ILE A 197 8.44 36.37 -23.88
N GLU A 198 7.77 35.25 -24.15
CA GLU A 198 7.01 35.09 -25.38
C GLU A 198 5.81 36.04 -25.44
N ALA A 199 5.07 36.21 -24.34
CA ALA A 199 3.97 37.17 -24.27
C ALA A 199 4.45 38.62 -24.51
N GLU A 200 5.58 39.02 -23.95
CA GLU A 200 6.16 40.36 -24.16
C GLU A 200 6.61 40.58 -25.61
N LYS A 201 7.23 39.56 -26.22
CA LYS A 201 7.56 39.58 -27.66
C LYS A 201 6.30 39.73 -28.51
N GLU A 202 5.24 39.00 -28.18
CA GLU A 202 3.99 39.08 -28.94
C GLU A 202 3.30 40.43 -28.78
N GLN A 203 3.27 40.98 -27.56
CA GLN A 203 2.78 42.35 -27.33
C GLN A 203 3.59 43.38 -28.10
N SER A 204 4.91 43.21 -28.19
CA SER A 204 5.77 44.09 -28.98
C SER A 204 5.46 44.01 -30.47
N LYS A 205 5.18 42.82 -31.02
CA LYS A 205 4.72 42.66 -32.42
C LYS A 205 3.38 43.34 -32.65
N ILE A 206 2.41 43.11 -31.77
CA ILE A 206 1.09 43.75 -31.82
C ILE A 206 1.24 45.27 -31.80
N HIS A 207 2.10 45.80 -30.93
CA HIS A 207 2.36 47.24 -30.84
C HIS A 207 2.96 47.80 -32.14
N GLN A 208 3.93 47.09 -32.74
CA GLN A 208 4.52 47.49 -34.02
C GLN A 208 3.49 47.46 -35.16
N GLU A 209 2.66 46.43 -35.20
CA GLU A 209 1.58 46.27 -36.18
C GLU A 209 0.51 47.36 -36.02
N ASP A 210 0.07 47.66 -34.80
CA ASP A 210 -0.88 48.74 -34.53
C ASP A 210 -0.30 50.10 -34.95
N LYS A 211 0.98 50.37 -34.64
CA LYS A 211 1.67 51.57 -35.11
C LYS A 211 1.70 51.64 -36.65
N ARG A 212 1.95 50.52 -37.33
CA ARG A 212 1.94 50.43 -38.80
C ARG A 212 0.55 50.73 -39.37
N LEU A 213 -0.49 50.12 -38.80
CA LEU A 213 -1.88 50.32 -39.21
C LEU A 213 -2.32 51.78 -39.02
N ARG A 214 -1.92 52.42 -37.92
CA ARG A 214 -2.19 53.85 -37.68
C ARG A 214 -1.55 54.75 -38.73
N LEU A 215 -0.28 54.49 -39.08
CA LEU A 215 0.41 55.24 -40.12
C LEU A 215 -0.23 55.05 -41.49
N GLU A 216 -0.61 53.82 -41.86
CA GLU A 216 -1.29 53.56 -43.13
C GLU A 216 -2.69 54.20 -43.16
N ALA A 217 -3.43 54.18 -42.04
CA ALA A 217 -4.72 54.85 -41.94
C ALA A 217 -4.62 56.38 -42.12
N GLU A 218 -3.62 57.01 -41.51
CA GLU A 218 -3.31 58.45 -41.73
C GLU A 218 -2.94 58.72 -43.18
N LYS A 219 -2.12 57.87 -43.79
CA LYS A 219 -1.73 57.98 -45.20
C LYS A 219 -2.94 57.86 -46.14
N VAL A 220 -3.83 56.89 -45.92
CA VAL A 220 -5.08 56.73 -46.68
C VAL A 220 -5.99 57.94 -46.52
N LYS A 221 -6.12 58.49 -45.30
CA LYS A 221 -6.89 59.72 -45.07
C LYS A 221 -6.31 60.90 -45.84
N LEU A 222 -4.98 61.05 -45.84
CA LEU A 222 -4.29 62.12 -46.55
C LEU A 222 -4.48 61.99 -48.07
N GLU A 223 -4.27 60.81 -48.62
CA GLU A 223 -4.46 60.52 -50.05
C GLU A 223 -5.92 60.78 -50.49
N LYS A 224 -6.90 60.38 -49.66
CA LYS A 224 -8.31 60.69 -49.91
C LYS A 224 -8.54 62.21 -49.92
N LYS A 225 -7.94 62.94 -48.98
CA LYS A 225 -8.07 64.40 -48.90
C LYS A 225 -7.46 65.09 -50.13
N GLU A 226 -6.31 64.63 -50.59
CA GLU A 226 -5.67 65.11 -51.83
C GLU A 226 -6.48 64.76 -53.07
N SER A 227 -7.03 63.54 -53.15
CA SER A 227 -7.88 63.10 -54.26
C SER A 227 -9.15 63.95 -54.35
N ASP A 228 -9.83 64.18 -53.22
CA ASP A 228 -10.97 65.08 -53.14
C ASP A 228 -10.58 66.51 -53.57
N GLN A 229 -9.40 67.01 -53.15
CA GLN A 229 -8.91 68.33 -53.58
C GLN A 229 -8.66 68.38 -55.09
N ARG A 230 -8.07 67.35 -55.68
CA ARG A 230 -7.89 67.24 -57.15
C ARG A 230 -9.22 67.30 -57.88
N ILE A 231 -10.25 66.60 -57.40
CA ILE A 231 -11.60 66.61 -57.98
C ILE A 231 -12.25 68.00 -57.85
N MET A 232 -12.09 68.67 -56.71
CA MET A 232 -12.65 70.00 -56.46
C MET A 232 -11.97 71.10 -57.28
N MET A 233 -10.68 70.96 -57.61
CA MET A 233 -9.89 71.95 -58.36
C MET A 233 -9.83 71.68 -59.87
N MET A 234 -10.48 70.61 -60.37
CA MET A 234 -10.53 70.31 -61.80
C MET A 234 -11.34 71.39 -62.54
N ASP A 235 -10.78 71.94 -63.62
CA ASP A 235 -11.49 72.90 -64.45
C ASP A 235 -12.58 72.21 -65.28
N VAL A 236 -13.83 72.42 -64.87
CA VAL A 236 -15.03 71.82 -65.49
C VAL A 236 -15.52 72.58 -66.72
N SER A 237 -14.92 73.73 -67.03
CA SER A 237 -15.42 74.65 -68.08
C SER A 237 -15.08 74.19 -69.51
N VAL A 238 -14.13 73.26 -69.65
CA VAL A 238 -13.51 72.90 -70.94
C VAL A 238 -13.76 71.44 -71.32
N MET A 239 -14.74 70.78 -70.70
CA MET A 239 -14.97 69.34 -70.82
C MET A 239 -16.38 68.99 -71.33
N PRO A 240 -16.56 67.87 -72.06
CA PRO A 240 -17.85 67.53 -72.66
C PRO A 240 -18.91 67.22 -71.60
N GLU A 241 -20.19 67.42 -71.96
CA GLU A 241 -21.35 67.42 -71.04
C GLU A 241 -21.42 66.19 -70.11
N MET A 242 -21.16 65.00 -70.65
CA MET A 242 -21.21 63.76 -69.86
C MET A 242 -20.14 63.71 -68.76
N GLN A 243 -18.94 64.21 -69.05
CA GLN A 243 -17.87 64.31 -68.05
C GLN A 243 -18.15 65.43 -67.06
N TRP A 244 -18.72 66.55 -67.51
CA TRP A 244 -19.12 67.67 -66.65
C TRP A 244 -20.12 67.23 -65.57
N LEU A 245 -21.21 66.55 -65.97
CA LEU A 245 -22.22 66.02 -65.04
C LEU A 245 -21.60 65.06 -64.02
N TYR A 246 -20.69 64.19 -64.46
CA TYR A 246 -20.00 63.23 -63.60
C TYR A 246 -19.17 63.92 -62.51
N PHE A 247 -18.30 64.88 -62.88
CA PHE A 247 -17.46 65.57 -61.90
C PHE A 247 -18.25 66.53 -61.02
N GLN A 248 -19.29 67.19 -61.54
CA GLN A 248 -20.19 68.01 -60.74
C GLN A 248 -20.89 67.18 -59.65
N GLN A 249 -21.34 65.96 -59.99
CA GLN A 249 -21.95 65.05 -59.02
C GLN A 249 -20.95 64.64 -57.93
N LEU A 250 -19.71 64.30 -58.30
CA LEU A 250 -18.64 63.97 -57.34
C LEU A 250 -18.31 65.14 -56.41
N GLN A 251 -18.21 66.37 -56.92
CA GLN A 251 -17.97 67.57 -56.11
C GLN A 251 -19.10 67.79 -55.08
N ARG A 252 -20.37 67.64 -55.49
CA ARG A 252 -21.52 67.73 -54.58
C ARG A 252 -21.45 66.67 -53.48
N GLU A 253 -21.13 65.43 -53.84
CA GLU A 253 -21.02 64.33 -52.88
C GLU A 253 -19.89 64.59 -51.86
N ILE A 254 -18.73 65.08 -52.29
CA ILE A 254 -17.61 65.46 -51.41
C ILE A 254 -18.04 66.55 -50.42
N ILE A 255 -18.74 67.58 -50.90
CA ILE A 255 -19.25 68.67 -50.04
C ILE A 255 -20.23 68.13 -49.00
N MET A 256 -21.17 67.28 -49.41
CA MET A 256 -22.14 66.65 -48.50
C MET A 256 -21.45 65.78 -47.44
N ARG A 257 -20.49 64.93 -47.85
CA ARG A 257 -19.70 64.09 -46.93
C ARG A 257 -18.95 64.94 -45.89
N ARG A 258 -18.39 66.08 -46.29
CA ARG A 258 -17.68 67.01 -45.39
C ARG A 258 -18.60 67.86 -44.52
N SER A 259 -19.82 68.12 -44.97
CA SER A 259 -20.85 68.76 -44.14
C SER A 259 -21.26 67.81 -43.02
N ASN A 260 -21.71 66.60 -43.39
CA ASN A 260 -22.18 65.59 -42.45
C ASN A 260 -21.11 65.17 -41.44
N ALA A 261 -19.84 65.11 -41.85
CA ALA A 261 -18.73 64.79 -40.93
C ALA A 261 -18.47 65.90 -39.89
N ARG A 262 -18.82 67.17 -40.18
CA ARG A 262 -18.70 68.28 -39.23
C ARG A 262 -19.87 68.36 -38.26
N ASP A 263 -21.00 67.75 -38.60
CA ASP A 263 -22.21 67.74 -37.77
C ASP A 263 -22.22 66.57 -36.75
N LEU A 264 -21.23 65.68 -36.79
CA LEU A 264 -21.11 64.47 -35.94
C LEU A 264 -19.96 64.53 -34.92
N ASP A 265 -19.12 65.56 -34.96
CA ASP A 265 -18.10 65.90 -33.95
C ASP A 265 -18.64 66.93 -32.96
#